data_AF-A0A6G1R4M7-F1
#
_entry.id   AF-A0A6G1R4M7-F1
#
_cell.length_a   1.000
_cell.length_b   1.000
_cell.length_c   1.000
_cell.angle_alpha   90.00
_cell.angle_beta   90.00
_cell.angle_gamma   90.00
#
_symmetry.space_group_name_H-M   'P 1'
#
loop_
_entity.id
_entity.type
_entity.pdbx_description
1 polymer ?
#
loop_
_entity_poly.entity_id
_entity_poly.type
_entity_poly.pdbx_seq_one_letter_code
_entity_poly.pdbx_strand_id
1 'polypeptide(L)'
;QSNGREDLIQIVKHNLHPGLSLGGINHQGADIAELMMDFVEWLTNQEFGRQCILSVRDILSWVNFMNVMVEDAESHFAKEYSLLYTSPMMSFIHAACLVYIDGIGSGTTSCSADTALLAREKCLTFLCEKMGQFLELTDYQKNELKIYDRTKEREFLWMDNFMGIHPFFIPRGPVLQRNSSTDYALNAGTTAMNAQRLLRALQLNKPILLEGSPGVGKTSLVSALAKASGNCLVRINLSEQTDVTDLFGTDLPVEGGKGGEFAWRDGPLLAALKAGHWIVLDELNLASQSVLEGLNACFDHRAEIYVPELGMNFHVQHKKTKIFGCQNPYRQGGGRKGLPKSFLNRFTQVYVDPLSAEDMEFIGNTLFPAIDKTIIAKMVAFNNKIDEEVMTEKKWGQKGGPWEFNLRDLFRWCQLMLVDQSPGCYNPGQHVFLVYGERMRTKEDRS
;
A
#
# COMPACT_ATOMS: atom_id res chain seq x y z
N GLN A 1 -9.27 10.48 29.66
CA GLN A 1 -10.67 10.00 29.73
C GLN A 1 -10.67 8.60 29.17
N SER A 2 -11.04 7.60 29.96
CA SER A 2 -11.19 6.23 29.47
C SER A 2 -12.44 6.23 28.60
N ASN A 3 -12.31 6.06 27.29
CA ASN A 3 -13.47 5.90 26.41
C ASN A 3 -14.07 4.53 26.76
N GLY A 4 -15.18 4.50 27.50
CA GLY A 4 -15.87 3.26 27.82
C GLY A 4 -16.37 2.59 26.55
N ARG A 5 -16.59 1.26 26.59
CA ARG A 5 -17.17 0.50 25.48
C ARG A 5 -18.48 1.13 25.02
N GLU A 6 -19.30 1.54 25.98
CA GLU A 6 -20.59 2.21 25.77
C GLU A 6 -20.42 3.55 25.03
N ASP A 7 -19.42 4.36 25.40
CA ASP A 7 -19.15 5.64 24.75
C ASP A 7 -18.76 5.42 23.27
N LEU A 8 -17.92 4.43 23.00
CA LEU A 8 -17.51 4.07 21.64
C LEU A 8 -18.70 3.58 20.81
N ILE A 9 -19.60 2.79 21.40
CA ILE A 9 -20.84 2.36 20.75
C ILE A 9 -21.69 3.56 20.37
N GLN A 10 -21.86 4.55 21.26
CA GLN A 10 -22.62 5.76 20.96
C GLN A 10 -21.95 6.60 19.86
N ILE A 11 -20.62 6.70 19.87
CA ILE A 11 -19.86 7.38 18.81
C ILE A 11 -20.10 6.70 17.45
N VAL A 12 -20.04 5.37 17.39
CA VAL A 12 -20.30 4.61 16.15
C VAL A 12 -21.72 4.87 15.67
N LYS A 13 -22.73 4.69 16.54
CA LYS A 13 -24.14 4.91 16.20
C LYS A 13 -24.41 6.30 15.66
N HIS A 14 -23.79 7.32 16.27
CA HIS A 14 -23.97 8.71 15.86
C HIS A 14 -23.39 9.02 14.48
N ASN A 15 -22.28 8.38 14.10
CA ASN A 15 -21.57 8.68 12.86
C ASN A 15 -21.93 7.75 11.69
N LEU A 16 -22.71 6.69 11.92
CA LEU A 16 -23.10 5.74 10.89
C LEU A 16 -24.22 6.29 10.01
N HIS A 17 -24.19 5.99 8.71
CA HIS A 17 -25.24 6.36 7.77
C HIS A 17 -26.59 5.83 8.25
N PRO A 18 -27.67 6.64 8.24
CA PRO A 18 -29.00 6.18 8.64
C PRO A 18 -29.45 4.96 7.83
N GLY A 19 -30.01 3.95 8.50
CA GLY A 19 -30.54 2.74 7.85
C GLY A 19 -29.52 1.62 7.62
N LEU A 20 -28.23 1.85 7.88
CA LEU A 20 -27.20 0.82 7.76
C LEU A 20 -27.37 -0.21 8.89
N SER A 21 -27.54 -1.48 8.53
CA SER A 21 -27.63 -2.62 9.47
C SER A 21 -27.10 -3.90 8.80
N LEU A 22 -26.65 -4.87 9.61
CA LEU A 22 -26.11 -6.14 9.14
C LEU A 22 -27.16 -7.26 9.13
N GLY A 23 -28.06 -7.26 10.12
CA GLY A 23 -29.00 -8.36 10.35
C GLY A 23 -30.49 -7.99 10.28
N GLY A 24 -30.84 -6.76 9.88
CA GLY A 24 -32.24 -6.32 9.76
C GLY A 24 -33.05 -6.23 11.06
N ILE A 25 -32.51 -6.65 12.21
CA ILE A 25 -33.24 -6.79 13.49
C ILE A 25 -33.05 -5.60 14.45
N ASN A 26 -32.19 -4.62 14.16
CA ASN A 26 -32.07 -3.40 14.99
C ASN A 26 -31.94 -2.13 14.13
N HIS A 27 -32.90 -1.21 14.26
CA HIS A 27 -33.12 -0.09 13.33
C HIS A 27 -32.13 1.08 13.40
N GLN A 28 -30.98 0.97 14.08
CA GLN A 28 -30.07 2.12 14.30
C GLN A 28 -28.58 1.74 14.36
N GLY A 29 -28.13 0.72 13.62
CA GLY A 29 -26.70 0.36 13.54
C GLY A 29 -26.08 -0.16 14.84
N ALA A 30 -26.91 -0.59 15.80
CA ALA A 30 -26.45 -1.11 17.08
C ALA A 30 -25.68 -2.42 16.94
N ASP A 31 -26.13 -3.28 16.03
CA ASP A 31 -25.46 -4.52 15.64
C ASP A 31 -24.04 -4.28 15.12
N ILE A 32 -23.87 -3.26 14.28
CA ILE A 32 -22.56 -2.84 13.74
C ILE A 32 -21.65 -2.37 14.87
N ALA A 33 -22.14 -1.47 15.72
CA ALA A 33 -21.35 -0.93 16.82
C ALA A 33 -20.91 -2.02 17.81
N GLU A 34 -21.80 -2.93 18.17
CA GLU A 34 -21.49 -4.05 19.07
C GLU A 34 -20.47 -5.01 18.45
N LEU A 35 -20.65 -5.40 17.18
CA LEU A 35 -19.74 -6.30 16.49
C LEU A 35 -18.34 -5.67 16.30
N MET A 36 -18.27 -4.37 16.01
CA MET A 36 -16.99 -3.64 15.98
C MET A 36 -16.27 -3.72 17.31
N MET A 37 -16.98 -3.48 18.43
CA MET A 37 -16.36 -3.51 19.75
C MET A 37 -15.95 -4.94 20.15
N ASP A 38 -16.75 -5.95 19.82
CA ASP A 38 -16.40 -7.36 19.98
C ASP A 38 -15.10 -7.72 19.25
N PHE A 39 -14.96 -7.26 18.00
CA PHE A 39 -13.74 -7.49 17.23
C PHE A 39 -12.55 -6.77 17.83
N VAL A 40 -12.70 -5.49 18.20
CA VAL A 40 -11.61 -4.70 18.80
C VAL A 40 -11.15 -5.34 20.11
N GLU A 41 -12.08 -5.75 20.99
CA GLU A 41 -11.76 -6.43 22.23
C GLU A 41 -11.08 -7.79 21.97
N TRP A 42 -11.62 -8.60 21.07
CA TRP A 42 -10.99 -9.86 20.68
C TRP A 42 -9.57 -9.66 20.13
N LEU A 43 -9.38 -8.67 19.25
CA LEU A 43 -8.09 -8.34 18.64
C LEU A 43 -7.08 -7.94 19.71
N THR A 44 -7.46 -7.08 20.67
CA THR A 44 -6.57 -6.67 21.78
C THR A 44 -6.10 -7.84 22.64
N ASN A 45 -6.88 -8.91 22.69
CA ASN A 45 -6.54 -10.12 23.44
C ASN A 45 -5.60 -11.06 22.66
N GLN A 46 -5.42 -10.85 21.35
CA GLN A 46 -4.46 -11.62 20.55
C GLN A 46 -3.03 -11.10 20.71
N GLU A 47 -2.04 -11.99 20.64
CA GLU A 47 -0.61 -11.61 20.75
C GLU A 47 -0.19 -10.58 19.70
N PHE A 48 -0.64 -10.77 18.44
CA PHE A 48 -0.37 -9.84 17.35
C PHE A 48 -1.19 -8.54 17.48
N GLY A 49 -2.38 -8.60 18.08
CA GLY A 49 -3.26 -7.44 18.22
C GLY A 49 -2.91 -6.52 19.38
N ARG A 50 -2.21 -7.02 20.43
CA ARG A 50 -1.62 -6.17 21.49
C ARG A 50 -0.63 -5.14 20.96
N GLN A 51 -0.06 -5.38 19.80
CA GLN A 51 0.88 -4.49 19.14
C GLN A 51 0.19 -3.47 18.22
N CYS A 52 -1.11 -3.62 17.96
CA CYS A 52 -1.91 -2.68 17.19
C CYS A 52 -2.15 -1.40 18.01
N ILE A 53 -1.97 -0.24 17.37
CA ILE A 53 -2.39 1.03 17.95
C ILE A 53 -3.89 1.15 17.66
N LEU A 54 -4.69 1.21 18.71
CA LEU A 54 -6.14 1.35 18.59
C LEU A 54 -6.54 2.75 19.06
N SER A 55 -7.20 3.48 18.17
CA SER A 55 -7.69 4.83 18.45
C SER A 55 -9.15 4.98 18.03
N VAL A 56 -9.81 5.99 18.58
CA VAL A 56 -11.15 6.41 18.13
C VAL A 56 -11.14 6.78 16.65
N ARG A 57 -10.01 7.27 16.12
CA ARG A 57 -9.87 7.61 14.70
C ARG A 57 -9.96 6.38 13.80
N ASP A 58 -9.52 5.23 14.29
CA ASP A 58 -9.59 3.95 13.55
C ASP A 58 -11.04 3.48 13.49
N ILE A 59 -11.77 3.56 14.62
CA ILE A 59 -13.21 3.31 14.69
C ILE A 59 -13.97 4.24 13.73
N LEU A 60 -13.69 5.53 13.76
CA LEU A 60 -14.29 6.50 12.84
C LEU A 60 -13.91 6.25 11.38
N SER A 61 -12.71 5.74 11.08
CA SER A 61 -12.31 5.36 9.72
C SER A 61 -13.11 4.15 9.23
N TRP A 62 -13.39 3.19 10.11
CA TRP A 62 -14.23 2.03 9.80
C TRP A 62 -15.65 2.49 9.45
N VAL A 63 -16.25 3.33 10.29
CA VAL A 63 -17.58 3.90 10.06
C VAL A 63 -17.62 4.70 8.77
N ASN A 64 -16.64 5.59 8.56
CA ASN A 64 -16.55 6.41 7.35
C ASN A 64 -16.46 5.56 6.09
N PHE A 65 -15.70 4.46 6.12
CA PHE A 65 -15.64 3.54 4.98
C PHE A 65 -17.00 2.92 4.69
N MET A 66 -17.72 2.44 5.70
CA MET A 66 -19.04 1.86 5.51
C MET A 66 -20.03 2.89 4.91
N ASN A 67 -19.97 4.14 5.36
CA ASN A 67 -20.81 5.21 4.84
C ASN A 67 -20.51 5.50 3.36
N VAL A 68 -19.22 5.63 3.00
CA VAL A 68 -18.80 5.86 1.61
C VAL A 68 -19.28 4.73 0.69
N MET A 69 -19.12 3.47 1.11
CA MET A 69 -19.56 2.32 0.30
C MET A 69 -21.09 2.28 0.10
N VAL A 70 -21.87 2.80 1.03
CA VAL A 70 -23.34 2.90 0.89
C VAL A 70 -23.73 4.08 -0.01
N GLU A 71 -23.11 5.25 0.18
CA GLU A 71 -23.35 6.42 -0.68
C GLU A 71 -23.03 6.12 -2.15
N ASP A 72 -21.93 5.40 -2.42
CA ASP A 72 -21.57 4.95 -3.75
C ASP A 72 -22.61 4.00 -4.35
N ALA A 73 -23.18 3.10 -3.54
CA ALA A 73 -24.24 2.18 -3.94
C ALA A 73 -25.60 2.87 -4.20
N GLU A 74 -25.90 3.96 -3.50
CA GLU A 74 -27.13 4.74 -3.69
C GLU A 74 -27.04 5.70 -4.88
N SER A 75 -25.82 6.03 -5.31
CA SER A 75 -25.59 6.87 -6.48
C SER A 75 -26.29 6.31 -7.73
N HIS A 76 -26.84 7.20 -8.57
CA HIS A 76 -27.51 6.81 -9.82
C HIS A 76 -26.65 5.92 -10.74
N PHE A 77 -25.33 5.95 -10.56
CA PHE A 77 -24.33 5.23 -11.35
C PHE A 77 -24.19 3.74 -10.97
N ALA A 78 -24.35 3.39 -9.69
CA ALA A 78 -24.30 1.99 -9.24
C ALA A 78 -25.53 1.17 -9.65
N LYS A 79 -26.65 1.83 -9.96
CA LYS A 79 -27.87 1.16 -10.49
C LYS A 79 -27.69 0.64 -11.92
N GLU A 80 -26.75 1.19 -12.68
CA GLU A 80 -26.44 0.77 -14.05
C GLU A 80 -25.42 -0.39 -14.09
N TYR A 81 -24.58 -0.49 -13.05
CA TYR A 81 -23.57 -1.55 -12.91
C TYR A 81 -23.71 -2.27 -11.55
N SER A 82 -24.44 -3.39 -11.53
CA SER A 82 -24.60 -4.25 -10.33
C SER A 82 -23.29 -4.69 -9.67
N LEU A 83 -22.16 -4.58 -10.38
CA LEU A 83 -20.80 -4.86 -9.91
C LEU A 83 -20.24 -3.82 -8.92
N LEU A 84 -20.86 -2.65 -8.79
CA LEU A 84 -20.44 -1.61 -7.84
C LEU A 84 -21.12 -1.75 -6.47
N TYR A 85 -22.18 -2.56 -6.39
CA TYR A 85 -22.92 -2.75 -5.14
C TYR A 85 -22.15 -3.67 -4.19
N THR A 86 -21.82 -3.14 -3.01
CA THR A 86 -21.27 -3.93 -1.90
C THR A 86 -22.31 -4.01 -0.79
N SER A 87 -22.65 -5.23 -0.34
CA SER A 87 -23.60 -5.39 0.77
C SER A 87 -23.06 -4.76 2.06
N PRO A 88 -23.92 -4.33 3.00
CA PRO A 88 -23.48 -3.81 4.31
C PRO A 88 -22.53 -4.75 5.05
N MET A 89 -22.76 -6.06 4.94
CA MET A 89 -21.91 -7.11 5.50
C MET A 89 -20.50 -7.12 4.88
N MET A 90 -20.42 -7.09 3.55
CA MET A 90 -19.12 -7.04 2.86
C MET A 90 -18.38 -5.74 3.17
N SER A 91 -19.10 -4.61 3.20
CA SER A 91 -18.56 -3.30 3.56
C SER A 91 -17.99 -3.32 4.99
N PHE A 92 -18.67 -3.98 5.93
CA PHE A 92 -18.20 -4.13 7.30
C PHE A 92 -16.87 -4.89 7.38
N ILE A 93 -16.77 -6.05 6.71
CA ILE A 93 -15.54 -6.86 6.75
C ILE A 93 -14.39 -6.14 6.04
N HIS A 94 -14.65 -5.49 4.91
CA HIS A 94 -13.63 -4.74 4.21
C HIS A 94 -13.18 -3.48 4.97
N ALA A 95 -14.08 -2.83 5.71
CA ALA A 95 -13.70 -1.75 6.63
C ALA A 95 -12.81 -2.26 7.77
N ALA A 96 -13.12 -3.42 8.37
CA ALA A 96 -12.25 -4.08 9.33
C ALA A 96 -10.85 -4.33 8.74
N CYS A 97 -10.83 -4.78 7.49
CA CYS A 97 -9.59 -5.05 6.79
C CYS A 97 -8.78 -3.78 6.57
N LEU A 98 -9.41 -2.74 6.03
CA LEU A 98 -8.78 -1.46 5.79
C LEU A 98 -8.12 -0.87 7.04
N VAL A 99 -8.81 -0.95 8.17
CA VAL A 99 -8.42 -0.24 9.40
C VAL A 99 -7.42 -1.05 10.22
N TYR A 100 -7.64 -2.36 10.36
CA TYR A 100 -6.86 -3.17 11.30
C TYR A 100 -6.08 -4.30 10.64
N ILE A 101 -6.65 -4.99 9.65
CA ILE A 101 -6.09 -6.27 9.17
C ILE A 101 -5.02 -6.06 8.08
N ASP A 102 -5.24 -5.12 7.16
CA ASP A 102 -4.30 -4.79 6.09
C ASP A 102 -3.00 -4.20 6.64
N GLY A 103 -3.01 -3.59 7.82
CA GLY A 103 -1.81 -3.08 8.49
C GLY A 103 -0.96 -4.16 9.16
N ILE A 104 -1.52 -5.35 9.46
CA ILE A 104 -0.81 -6.43 10.16
C ILE A 104 0.44 -6.84 9.37
N GLY A 105 1.59 -6.85 10.05
CA GLY A 105 2.91 -7.05 9.46
C GLY A 105 3.72 -5.75 9.37
N SER A 106 3.07 -4.58 9.49
CA SER A 106 3.72 -3.27 9.50
C SER A 106 4.09 -2.80 10.91
N GLY A 107 5.12 -1.97 11.01
CA GLY A 107 5.45 -1.17 12.18
C GLY A 107 5.66 -2.01 13.44
N THR A 108 4.80 -1.79 14.44
CA THR A 108 4.87 -2.50 15.74
C THR A 108 4.41 -3.95 15.65
N THR A 109 3.65 -4.33 14.62
CA THR A 109 3.17 -5.71 14.36
C THR A 109 4.11 -6.51 13.46
N SER A 110 5.35 -6.02 13.25
CA SER A 110 6.31 -6.64 12.34
C SER A 110 6.62 -8.09 12.76
N CYS A 111 6.22 -9.03 11.91
CA CYS A 111 6.47 -10.46 12.02
C CYS A 111 6.84 -11.01 10.64
N SER A 112 7.12 -12.32 10.53
CA SER A 112 7.32 -12.93 9.21
C SER A 112 6.06 -12.80 8.36
N ALA A 113 6.20 -12.80 7.03
CA ALA A 113 5.07 -12.68 6.12
C ALA A 113 4.00 -13.77 6.37
N ASP A 114 4.43 -15.01 6.68
CA ASP A 114 3.51 -16.11 6.99
C ASP A 114 2.76 -15.91 8.31
N THR A 115 3.44 -15.36 9.33
CA THR A 115 2.80 -15.03 10.60
C THR A 115 1.77 -13.92 10.41
N ALA A 116 2.08 -12.91 9.59
CA ALA A 116 1.15 -11.85 9.25
C ALA A 116 -0.08 -12.42 8.54
N LEU A 117 0.11 -13.28 7.53
CA LEU A 117 -0.99 -13.93 6.81
C LEU A 117 -1.90 -14.71 7.76
N LEU A 118 -1.33 -15.56 8.62
CA LEU A 118 -2.09 -16.35 9.60
C LEU A 118 -2.88 -15.45 10.57
N ALA A 119 -2.30 -14.33 11.01
CA ALA A 119 -3.00 -13.38 11.86
C ALA A 119 -4.18 -12.72 11.13
N ARG A 120 -4.02 -12.37 9.85
CA ARG A 120 -5.11 -11.83 9.03
C ARG A 120 -6.24 -12.84 8.82
N GLU A 121 -5.89 -14.09 8.54
CA GLU A 121 -6.87 -15.18 8.41
C GLU A 121 -7.65 -15.40 9.71
N LYS A 122 -6.98 -15.42 10.86
CA LYS A 122 -7.66 -15.49 12.17
C LYS A 122 -8.64 -14.35 12.40
N CYS A 123 -8.31 -13.12 11.97
CA CYS A 123 -9.22 -11.98 12.06
C CYS A 123 -10.47 -12.20 11.20
N LEU A 124 -10.31 -12.67 9.97
CA LEU A 124 -11.44 -12.96 9.08
C LEU A 124 -12.30 -14.10 9.61
N THR A 125 -11.68 -15.19 10.10
CA THR A 125 -12.41 -16.31 10.71
C THR A 125 -13.29 -15.82 11.86
N PHE A 126 -12.74 -15.03 12.79
CA PHE A 126 -13.52 -14.47 13.90
C PHE A 126 -14.71 -13.63 13.41
N LEU A 127 -14.49 -12.73 12.44
CA LEU A 127 -15.54 -11.88 11.90
C LEU A 127 -16.64 -12.71 11.22
N CYS A 128 -16.27 -13.69 10.39
CA CYS A 128 -17.20 -14.58 9.71
C CYS A 128 -17.99 -15.44 10.70
N GLU A 129 -17.35 -16.00 11.73
CA GLU A 129 -18.01 -16.81 12.76
C GLU A 129 -19.02 -15.97 13.55
N LYS A 130 -18.65 -14.75 13.96
CA LYS A 130 -19.55 -13.83 14.66
C LYS A 130 -20.74 -13.43 13.80
N MET A 131 -20.53 -13.14 12.52
CA MET A 131 -21.62 -12.82 11.59
C MET A 131 -22.52 -14.03 11.32
N GLY A 132 -21.94 -15.23 11.24
CA GLY A 132 -22.66 -16.49 11.04
C GLY A 132 -23.68 -16.82 12.14
N GLN A 133 -23.62 -16.15 13.30
CA GLN A 133 -24.59 -16.33 14.38
C GLN A 133 -25.97 -15.75 14.06
N PHE A 134 -26.04 -14.78 13.13
CA PHE A 134 -27.28 -14.07 12.80
C PHE A 134 -27.50 -13.87 11.29
N LEU A 135 -26.53 -14.24 10.45
CA LEU A 135 -26.61 -14.17 8.99
C LEU A 135 -26.09 -15.45 8.34
N GLU A 136 -26.89 -16.09 7.51
CA GLU A 136 -26.41 -17.20 6.67
C GLU A 136 -25.66 -16.67 5.45
N LEU A 137 -24.36 -16.98 5.38
CA LEU A 137 -23.52 -16.60 4.25
C LEU A 137 -23.74 -17.57 3.08
N THR A 138 -24.06 -17.02 1.92
CA THR A 138 -24.07 -17.78 0.65
C THR A 138 -22.66 -18.25 0.28
N ASP A 139 -22.54 -19.31 -0.53
CA ASP A 139 -21.23 -19.81 -0.96
C ASP A 139 -20.45 -18.78 -1.79
N TYR A 140 -21.17 -17.95 -2.56
CA TYR A 140 -20.59 -16.80 -3.25
C TYR A 140 -19.95 -15.82 -2.26
N GLN A 141 -20.67 -15.43 -1.19
CA GLN A 141 -20.13 -14.54 -0.17
C GLN A 141 -18.94 -15.16 0.56
N LYS A 142 -18.98 -16.45 0.91
CA LYS A 142 -17.84 -17.14 1.51
C LYS A 142 -16.60 -17.11 0.61
N ASN A 143 -16.78 -17.27 -0.70
CA ASN A 143 -15.69 -17.15 -1.67
C ASN A 143 -15.18 -15.71 -1.81
N GLU A 144 -16.06 -14.72 -1.74
CA GLU A 144 -15.69 -13.31 -1.72
C GLU A 144 -14.84 -12.94 -0.49
N LEU A 145 -15.12 -13.57 0.66
CA LEU A 145 -14.40 -13.36 1.92
C LEU A 145 -13.03 -14.04 2.01
N LYS A 146 -12.61 -14.78 0.98
CA LYS A 146 -11.21 -15.25 0.83
C LYS A 146 -10.27 -14.11 0.40
N ILE A 147 -10.25 -13.03 1.19
CA ILE A 147 -9.63 -11.75 0.84
C ILE A 147 -8.11 -11.87 0.66
N TYR A 148 -7.45 -12.70 1.46
CA TYR A 148 -5.99 -12.90 1.44
C TYR A 148 -5.54 -14.18 0.73
N ASP A 149 -6.47 -14.89 0.07
CA ASP A 149 -6.14 -16.04 -0.76
C ASP A 149 -5.40 -15.56 -2.01
N ARG A 150 -4.13 -15.98 -2.15
CA ARG A 150 -3.26 -15.60 -3.27
C ARG A 150 -3.64 -16.31 -4.57
N THR A 151 -4.33 -17.44 -4.48
CA THR A 151 -4.79 -18.22 -5.64
C THR A 151 -6.08 -17.69 -6.24
N LYS A 152 -6.81 -16.86 -5.48
CA LYS A 152 -8.03 -16.22 -5.97
C LYS A 152 -7.71 -15.26 -7.11
N GLU A 153 -8.33 -15.50 -8.27
CA GLU A 153 -8.24 -14.59 -9.41
C GLU A 153 -8.83 -13.22 -9.08
N ARG A 154 -8.10 -12.18 -9.46
CA ARG A 154 -8.46 -10.78 -9.29
C ARG A 154 -8.23 -10.08 -10.61
N GLU A 155 -9.32 -9.81 -11.32
CA GLU A 155 -9.27 -9.16 -12.62
C GLU A 155 -9.42 -7.65 -12.46
N PHE A 156 -8.57 -6.90 -13.15
CA PHE A 156 -8.78 -5.48 -13.33
C PHE A 156 -9.88 -5.25 -14.35
N LEU A 157 -10.83 -4.40 -13.98
CA LEU A 157 -11.94 -4.00 -14.83
C LEU A 157 -11.78 -2.53 -15.19
N TRP A 158 -11.88 -2.22 -16.48
CA TRP A 158 -11.84 -0.87 -17.02
C TRP A 158 -13.22 -0.50 -17.56
N MET A 159 -13.78 0.55 -16.98
CA MET A 159 -15.04 1.17 -17.40
C MET A 159 -14.73 2.55 -17.99
N ASP A 160 -15.73 3.20 -18.59
CA ASP A 160 -15.53 4.50 -19.26
C ASP A 160 -14.91 5.54 -18.32
N ASN A 161 -15.43 5.65 -17.09
CA ASN A 161 -15.01 6.65 -16.10
C ASN A 161 -14.29 6.07 -14.89
N PHE A 162 -14.24 4.74 -14.73
CA PHE A 162 -13.72 4.08 -13.53
C PHE A 162 -12.81 2.90 -13.90
N MET A 163 -11.92 2.56 -12.99
CA MET A 163 -11.16 1.32 -13.08
C MET A 163 -11.00 0.73 -11.68
N GLY A 164 -10.87 -0.59 -11.57
CA GLY A 164 -10.72 -1.22 -10.27
C GLY A 164 -10.58 -2.72 -10.33
N ILE A 165 -10.59 -3.32 -9.15
CA ILE A 165 -10.79 -4.74 -8.92
C ILE A 165 -12.03 -4.82 -8.04
N HIS A 166 -13.02 -5.61 -8.42
CA HIS A 166 -14.26 -5.75 -7.66
C HIS A 166 -13.97 -6.00 -6.15
N PRO A 167 -14.68 -5.32 -5.23
CA PRO A 167 -15.70 -4.28 -5.45
C PRO A 167 -15.13 -2.84 -5.44
N PHE A 168 -13.81 -2.65 -5.47
CA PHE A 168 -13.18 -1.34 -5.28
C PHE A 168 -12.76 -0.70 -6.60
N PHE A 169 -13.40 0.42 -6.91
CA PHE A 169 -13.15 1.18 -8.14
C PHE A 169 -12.74 2.61 -7.79
N ILE A 170 -11.96 3.22 -8.69
CA ILE A 170 -11.51 4.61 -8.57
C ILE A 170 -11.79 5.34 -9.89
N PRO A 171 -12.04 6.65 -9.84
CA PRO A 171 -12.24 7.44 -11.05
C PRO A 171 -10.96 7.48 -11.89
N ARG A 172 -11.14 7.45 -13.20
CA ARG A 172 -10.04 7.62 -14.15
C ARG A 172 -9.55 9.07 -14.14
N GLY A 173 -8.24 9.22 -14.16
CA GLY A 173 -7.55 10.49 -14.24
C GLY A 173 -7.58 11.08 -15.66
N PRO A 174 -7.07 12.31 -15.80
CA PRO A 174 -7.14 13.07 -17.05
C PRO A 174 -6.23 12.52 -18.16
N VAL A 175 -5.25 11.68 -17.83
CA VAL A 175 -4.31 11.13 -18.80
C VAL A 175 -4.93 9.89 -19.44
N LEU A 176 -5.42 10.05 -20.67
CA LEU A 176 -5.91 8.95 -21.49
C LEU A 176 -4.73 8.09 -21.98
N GLN A 177 -4.30 7.12 -21.17
CA GLN A 177 -3.41 6.06 -21.67
C GLN A 177 -4.24 4.95 -22.31
N ARG A 178 -3.93 4.62 -23.57
CA ARG A 178 -4.34 3.35 -24.17
C ARG A 178 -3.44 2.25 -23.61
N ASN A 179 -4.06 1.19 -23.10
CA ASN A 179 -3.49 -0.02 -22.49
C ASN A 179 -2.04 -0.26 -22.91
N SER A 180 -1.13 -0.13 -21.95
CA SER A 180 0.30 -0.32 -22.20
C SER A 180 0.73 -1.66 -21.63
N SER A 181 1.72 -2.31 -22.23
CA SER A 181 2.22 -3.64 -21.84
C SER A 181 2.65 -3.81 -20.38
N THR A 182 2.71 -2.74 -19.58
CA THR A 182 2.96 -2.79 -18.13
C THR A 182 1.73 -3.19 -17.30
N ASP A 183 0.53 -3.17 -17.88
CA ASP A 183 -0.73 -3.44 -17.15
C ASP A 183 -0.83 -4.91 -16.71
N TYR A 184 -0.11 -5.82 -17.38
CA TYR A 184 -0.11 -7.25 -17.09
C TYR A 184 0.61 -7.62 -15.78
N ALA A 185 1.61 -6.84 -15.36
CA ALA A 185 2.33 -7.12 -14.11
C ALA A 185 1.42 -7.00 -12.87
N LEU A 186 0.34 -6.21 -12.98
CA LEU A 186 -0.66 -6.07 -11.91
C LEU A 186 -1.53 -7.31 -11.73
N ASN A 187 -1.56 -8.22 -12.72
CA ASN A 187 -2.40 -9.42 -12.69
C ASN A 187 -1.71 -10.64 -12.04
N ALA A 188 -0.44 -10.53 -11.62
CA ALA A 188 0.20 -11.56 -10.81
C ALA A 188 -0.56 -11.72 -9.48
N GLY A 189 -0.76 -12.95 -8.98
CA GLY A 189 -1.65 -13.26 -7.85
C GLY A 189 -1.43 -12.38 -6.62
N THR A 190 -0.20 -12.31 -6.09
CA THR A 190 0.09 -11.46 -4.93
C THR A 190 0.05 -9.98 -5.27
N THR A 191 0.44 -9.60 -6.49
CA THR A 191 0.40 -8.19 -6.94
C THR A 191 -1.05 -7.69 -7.03
N ALA A 192 -1.95 -8.49 -7.60
CA ALA A 192 -3.36 -8.17 -7.74
C ALA A 192 -4.05 -8.10 -6.36
N MET A 193 -3.69 -8.99 -5.43
CA MET A 193 -4.15 -8.90 -4.03
C MET A 193 -3.68 -7.61 -3.35
N ASN A 194 -2.39 -7.28 -3.46
CA ASN A 194 -1.85 -6.02 -2.93
C ASN A 194 -2.51 -4.80 -3.60
N ALA A 195 -2.79 -4.86 -4.90
CA ALA A 195 -3.49 -3.81 -5.63
C ALA A 195 -4.94 -3.63 -5.15
N GLN A 196 -5.67 -4.72 -4.92
CA GLN A 196 -7.04 -4.68 -4.39
C GLN A 196 -7.08 -4.05 -2.99
N ARG A 197 -6.07 -4.32 -2.15
CA ARG A 197 -5.93 -3.70 -0.82
C ARG A 197 -5.63 -2.21 -0.94
N LEU A 198 -4.80 -1.81 -1.91
CA LEU A 198 -4.55 -0.39 -2.19
C LEU A 198 -5.81 0.32 -2.73
N LEU A 199 -6.57 -0.32 -3.62
CA LEU A 199 -7.84 0.20 -4.13
C LEU A 199 -8.90 0.36 -3.03
N ARG A 200 -8.97 -0.58 -2.08
CA ARG A 200 -9.78 -0.47 -0.87
C ARG A 200 -9.37 0.75 -0.03
N ALA A 201 -8.07 0.97 0.14
CA ALA A 201 -7.58 2.14 0.87
C ALA A 201 -7.88 3.47 0.17
N LEU A 202 -7.92 3.46 -1.16
CA LEU A 202 -8.23 4.64 -1.98
C LEU A 202 -9.70 5.09 -1.91
N GLN A 203 -10.60 4.26 -1.39
CA GLN A 203 -12.00 4.65 -1.16
C GLN A 203 -12.11 5.78 -0.13
N LEU A 204 -11.15 5.87 0.80
CA LEU A 204 -11.07 6.98 1.74
C LEU A 204 -10.12 8.07 1.23
N ASN A 205 -10.47 9.33 1.50
CA ASN A 205 -9.58 10.46 1.22
C ASN A 205 -8.54 10.68 2.34
N LYS A 206 -7.79 9.62 2.65
CA LYS A 206 -6.73 9.60 3.68
C LYS A 206 -5.40 9.20 3.04
N PRO A 207 -4.26 9.77 3.45
CA PRO A 207 -2.95 9.29 3.01
C PRO A 207 -2.75 7.80 3.29
N ILE A 208 -2.06 7.09 2.40
CA ILE A 208 -1.83 5.64 2.51
C ILE A 208 -0.36 5.37 2.76
N LEU A 209 -0.03 4.60 3.78
CA LEU A 209 1.33 4.19 4.11
C LEU A 209 1.53 2.72 3.73
N LEU A 210 2.40 2.48 2.76
CA LEU A 210 2.82 1.17 2.32
C LEU A 210 4.10 0.77 3.05
N GLU A 211 4.04 -0.30 3.82
CA GLU A 211 5.20 -0.88 4.49
C GLU A 211 5.38 -2.33 4.06
N GLY A 212 6.63 -2.79 3.96
CA GLY A 212 6.96 -4.15 3.56
C GLY A 212 8.44 -4.26 3.26
N SER A 213 8.94 -5.47 3.06
CA SER A 213 10.37 -5.69 2.82
C SER A 213 10.90 -4.91 1.60
N PRO A 214 12.22 -4.69 1.52
CA PRO A 214 12.84 -4.03 0.37
C PRO A 214 12.58 -4.85 -0.89
N GLY A 215 12.32 -4.19 -2.02
CA GLY A 215 12.12 -4.87 -3.30
C GLY A 215 10.76 -5.55 -3.52
N VAL A 216 9.83 -5.54 -2.54
CA VAL A 216 8.48 -6.16 -2.71
C VAL A 216 7.53 -5.40 -3.65
N GLY A 217 7.98 -4.30 -4.25
CA GLY A 217 7.22 -3.58 -5.28
C GLY A 217 6.30 -2.46 -4.79
N LYS A 218 6.47 -1.94 -3.55
CA LYS A 218 5.64 -0.84 -2.99
C LYS A 218 5.46 0.36 -3.94
N THR A 219 6.57 0.99 -4.33
CA THR A 219 6.56 2.15 -5.23
C THR A 219 6.11 1.78 -6.65
N SER A 220 6.49 0.59 -7.12
CA SER A 220 6.08 0.07 -8.43
C SER A 220 4.57 -0.15 -8.51
N LEU A 221 3.94 -0.63 -7.43
CA LEU A 221 2.50 -0.83 -7.32
C LEU A 221 1.74 0.49 -7.42
N VAL A 222 2.16 1.51 -6.66
CA VAL A 222 1.56 2.86 -6.75
C VAL A 222 1.76 3.44 -8.15
N SER A 223 2.95 3.29 -8.73
CA SER A 223 3.26 3.77 -10.09
C SER A 223 2.41 3.10 -11.16
N ALA A 224 2.26 1.78 -11.07
CA ALA A 224 1.45 1.00 -12.00
C ALA A 224 -0.03 1.37 -11.87
N LEU A 225 -0.54 1.53 -10.64
CA LEU A 225 -1.94 1.92 -10.40
C LEU A 225 -2.23 3.36 -10.87
N ALA A 226 -1.33 4.30 -10.61
CA ALA A 226 -1.45 5.68 -11.10
C ALA A 226 -1.48 5.71 -12.63
N LYS A 227 -0.57 4.96 -13.28
CA LYS A 227 -0.53 4.84 -14.74
C LYS A 227 -1.80 4.20 -15.31
N ALA A 228 -2.24 3.07 -14.76
CA ALA A 228 -3.43 2.35 -15.19
C ALA A 228 -4.72 3.18 -15.00
N SER A 229 -4.77 3.99 -13.94
CA SER A 229 -5.89 4.89 -13.70
C SER A 229 -5.81 6.20 -14.49
N GLY A 230 -4.70 6.52 -15.16
CA GLY A 230 -4.53 7.78 -15.89
C GLY A 230 -4.25 8.99 -15.00
N ASN A 231 -3.74 8.77 -13.78
CA ASN A 231 -3.35 9.81 -12.84
C ASN A 231 -1.86 10.15 -12.97
N CYS A 232 -1.54 11.44 -12.96
CA CYS A 232 -0.15 11.90 -12.90
C CYS A 232 0.45 11.56 -11.53
N LEU A 233 1.60 10.89 -11.51
CA LEU A 233 2.32 10.55 -10.29
C LEU A 233 3.63 11.36 -10.18
N VAL A 234 3.81 12.02 -9.04
CA VAL A 234 5.07 12.66 -8.66
C VAL A 234 5.75 11.80 -7.60
N ARG A 235 6.97 11.36 -7.90
CA ARG A 235 7.80 10.57 -6.99
C ARG A 235 8.84 11.46 -6.31
N ILE A 236 8.84 11.44 -4.99
CA ILE A 236 9.78 12.19 -4.15
C ILE A 236 10.47 11.17 -3.25
N ASN A 237 11.80 11.09 -3.34
CA ASN A 237 12.58 10.21 -2.49
C ASN A 237 13.15 11.01 -1.31
N LEU A 238 12.85 10.57 -0.09
CA LEU A 238 13.28 11.25 1.13
C LEU A 238 14.59 10.66 1.66
N SER A 239 15.36 11.50 2.33
CA SER A 239 16.62 11.14 2.97
C SER A 239 16.83 11.96 4.23
N GLU A 240 17.85 11.63 5.02
CA GLU A 240 18.23 12.44 6.20
C GLU A 240 18.69 13.86 5.82
N GLN A 241 19.05 14.08 4.55
CA GLN A 241 19.52 15.37 4.02
C GLN A 241 18.41 16.17 3.35
N THR A 242 17.21 15.60 3.17
CA THR A 242 16.09 16.33 2.58
C THR A 242 15.62 17.41 3.56
N ASP A 243 15.46 18.63 3.08
CA ASP A 243 14.91 19.73 3.87
C ASP A 243 13.50 20.13 3.40
N VAL A 244 12.80 20.90 4.23
CA VAL A 244 11.44 21.41 3.94
C VAL A 244 11.43 22.24 2.65
N THR A 245 12.49 23.02 2.42
CA THR A 245 12.64 23.82 1.19
C THR A 245 12.77 22.97 -0.08
N ASP A 246 13.33 21.76 0.02
CA ASP A 246 13.42 20.84 -1.12
C ASP A 246 12.05 20.29 -1.53
N LEU A 247 11.08 20.31 -0.61
CA LEU A 247 9.73 19.81 -0.83
C LEU A 247 8.78 20.92 -1.26
N PHE A 248 8.74 22.02 -0.50
CA PHE A 248 7.78 23.09 -0.70
C PHE A 248 8.27 24.15 -1.66
N GLY A 249 9.59 24.39 -1.73
CA GLY A 249 10.18 25.38 -2.61
C GLY A 249 11.11 26.34 -1.88
N THR A 250 11.75 27.20 -2.66
CA THR A 250 12.65 28.24 -2.17
C THR A 250 12.73 29.40 -3.16
N ASP A 251 13.20 30.54 -2.70
CA ASP A 251 13.52 31.68 -3.56
C ASP A 251 14.83 31.42 -4.30
N LEU A 252 14.74 31.34 -5.63
CA LEU A 252 15.89 31.10 -6.50
C LEU A 252 16.22 32.37 -7.29
N PRO A 253 17.51 32.60 -7.59
CA PRO A 253 17.91 33.73 -8.44
C PRO A 253 17.27 33.59 -9.82
N VAL A 254 16.77 34.69 -10.37
CA VAL A 254 16.15 34.71 -11.70
C VAL A 254 17.24 34.58 -12.77
N GLU A 255 17.19 33.55 -13.60
CA GLU A 255 18.10 33.38 -14.73
C GLU A 255 17.97 34.57 -15.70
N GLY A 256 19.05 35.33 -15.89
CA GLY A 256 19.05 36.55 -16.71
C GLY A 256 18.46 37.78 -16.02
N GLY A 257 18.10 37.70 -14.74
CA GLY A 257 17.63 38.82 -13.92
C GLY A 257 18.75 39.79 -13.53
N LYS A 258 18.38 40.91 -12.93
CA LYS A 258 19.38 41.84 -12.36
C LYS A 258 20.02 41.20 -11.12
N GLY A 259 21.26 41.58 -10.81
CA GLY A 259 21.94 41.11 -9.59
C GLY A 259 21.08 41.40 -8.35
N GLY A 260 20.75 40.35 -7.59
CA GLY A 260 19.90 40.43 -6.40
C GLY A 260 18.40 40.16 -6.64
N GLU A 261 18.00 39.77 -7.85
CA GLU A 261 16.61 39.41 -8.16
C GLU A 261 16.35 37.93 -7.88
N PHE A 262 15.40 37.66 -6.96
CA PHE A 262 14.97 36.33 -6.58
C PHE A 262 13.49 36.15 -6.88
N ALA A 263 13.10 34.94 -7.29
CA ALA A 263 11.72 34.56 -7.47
C ALA A 263 11.46 33.20 -6.84
N TRP A 264 10.31 33.10 -6.18
CA TRP A 264 9.85 31.85 -5.60
C TRP A 264 9.71 30.77 -6.68
N ARG A 265 10.27 29.59 -6.39
CA ARG A 265 10.00 28.39 -7.18
C ARG A 265 9.41 27.31 -6.29
N ASP A 266 8.24 26.84 -6.68
CA ASP A 266 7.58 25.71 -6.03
C ASP A 266 8.48 24.48 -6.07
N GLY A 267 8.60 23.82 -4.93
CA GLY A 267 9.19 22.50 -4.83
C GLY A 267 8.25 21.43 -5.41
N PRO A 268 8.78 20.21 -5.65
CA PRO A 268 8.03 19.11 -6.25
C PRO A 268 6.76 18.74 -5.48
N LEU A 269 6.76 18.83 -4.15
CA LEU A 269 5.60 18.52 -3.34
C LEU A 269 4.51 19.58 -3.52
N LEU A 270 4.86 20.86 -3.36
CA LEU A 270 3.91 21.96 -3.48
C LEU A 270 3.30 22.04 -4.89
N ALA A 271 4.12 21.89 -5.93
CA ALA A 271 3.64 21.86 -7.32
C ALA A 271 2.63 20.73 -7.55
N ALA A 272 2.90 19.52 -7.03
CA ALA A 272 2.02 18.36 -7.18
C ALA A 272 0.69 18.55 -6.42
N LEU A 273 0.74 19.10 -5.22
CA LEU A 273 -0.45 19.40 -4.40
C LEU A 273 -1.36 20.44 -5.05
N LYS A 274 -0.78 21.51 -5.64
CA LYS A 274 -1.51 22.51 -6.43
C LYS A 274 -2.16 21.91 -7.67
N ALA A 275 -1.47 20.99 -8.34
CA ALA A 275 -1.93 20.37 -9.59
C ALA A 275 -2.95 19.23 -9.40
N GLY A 276 -3.16 18.73 -8.18
CA GLY A 276 -4.06 17.60 -7.95
C GLY A 276 -3.45 16.24 -8.31
N HIS A 277 -2.12 16.14 -8.33
CA HIS A 277 -1.42 14.92 -8.71
C HIS A 277 -1.41 13.88 -7.59
N TRP A 278 -1.18 12.62 -7.95
CA TRP A 278 -0.77 11.61 -6.99
C TRP A 278 0.68 11.83 -6.60
N ILE A 279 1.02 11.59 -5.35
CA ILE A 279 2.36 11.82 -4.78
C ILE A 279 2.80 10.56 -4.06
N VAL A 280 3.99 10.05 -4.39
CA VAL A 280 4.63 8.98 -3.61
C VAL A 280 5.89 9.52 -2.92
N LEU A 281 5.91 9.38 -1.59
CA LEU A 281 7.02 9.74 -0.70
C LEU A 281 7.78 8.45 -0.34
N ASP A 282 8.90 8.20 -1.00
CA ASP A 282 9.75 7.03 -0.74
C ASP A 282 10.68 7.25 0.46
N GLU A 283 10.99 6.16 1.17
CA GLU A 283 11.83 6.13 2.38
C GLU A 283 11.40 7.16 3.44
N LEU A 284 10.09 7.22 3.71
CA LEU A 284 9.48 8.19 4.64
C LEU A 284 10.12 8.18 6.04
N ASN A 285 10.66 7.04 6.47
CA ASN A 285 11.35 6.87 7.75
C ASN A 285 12.83 7.29 7.78
N LEU A 286 13.38 7.78 6.67
CA LEU A 286 14.67 8.46 6.61
C LEU A 286 14.54 9.98 6.76
N ALA A 287 13.33 10.53 6.60
CA ALA A 287 13.11 11.97 6.72
C ALA A 287 13.41 12.49 8.14
N SER A 288 13.89 13.72 8.21
CA SER A 288 14.09 14.44 9.46
C SER A 288 12.76 14.77 10.14
N GLN A 289 12.79 15.03 11.45
CA GLN A 289 11.58 15.40 12.20
C GLN A 289 10.94 16.69 11.67
N SER A 290 11.75 17.68 11.26
CA SER A 290 11.25 18.93 10.67
C SER A 290 10.50 18.68 9.36
N VAL A 291 11.00 17.78 8.51
CA VAL A 291 10.29 17.36 7.29
C VAL A 291 8.97 16.66 7.62
N LEU A 292 8.97 15.71 8.57
CA LEU A 292 7.73 15.04 9.00
C LEU A 292 6.71 16.03 9.57
N GLU A 293 7.18 17.05 10.31
CA GLU A 293 6.35 18.12 10.83
C GLU A 293 5.77 19.00 9.71
N GLY A 294 6.58 19.37 8.72
CA GLY A 294 6.12 20.12 7.54
C GLY A 294 5.09 19.34 6.71
N LEU A 295 5.24 18.01 6.60
CA LEU A 295 4.28 17.15 5.91
C LEU A 295 2.92 17.06 6.61
N ASN A 296 2.82 17.37 7.91
CA ASN A 296 1.55 17.26 8.64
C ASN A 296 0.45 18.14 8.04
N ALA A 297 0.80 19.33 7.53
CA ALA A 297 -0.15 20.23 6.90
C ALA A 297 -0.79 19.60 5.65
N CYS A 298 -0.02 18.81 4.90
CA CYS A 298 -0.47 18.12 3.69
C CYS A 298 -1.51 17.02 3.97
N PHE A 299 -1.57 16.52 5.21
CA PHE A 299 -2.47 15.42 5.61
C PHE A 299 -3.73 15.91 6.31
N ASP A 300 -3.91 17.22 6.43
CA ASP A 300 -5.14 17.80 6.96
C ASP A 300 -6.22 17.89 5.88
N HIS A 301 -7.48 18.01 6.30
CA HIS A 301 -8.66 18.09 5.46
C HIS A 301 -9.00 19.53 5.04
N ARG A 302 -8.17 20.50 5.44
CA ARG A 302 -8.45 21.94 5.35
C ARG A 302 -8.28 22.53 3.95
N ALA A 303 -7.72 21.79 2.99
CA ALA A 303 -7.47 22.30 1.64
C ALA A 303 -6.54 23.50 1.50
N GLU A 304 -5.76 23.76 2.55
CA GLU A 304 -4.77 24.82 2.56
C GLU A 304 -3.50 24.37 3.25
N ILE A 305 -2.38 24.80 2.71
CA ILE A 305 -1.05 24.60 3.29
C ILE A 305 -0.42 25.97 3.49
N TYR A 306 -0.04 26.26 4.74
CA TYR A 306 0.74 27.42 5.08
C TYR A 306 2.23 27.11 4.93
N VAL A 307 2.95 27.95 4.19
CA VAL A 307 4.41 27.90 4.05
C VAL A 307 5.00 29.07 4.85
N PRO A 308 5.57 28.81 6.05
CA PRO A 308 6.06 29.87 6.94
C PRO A 308 7.10 30.78 6.31
N GLU A 309 7.96 30.24 5.46
CA GLU A 309 9.05 30.95 4.77
C GLU A 309 8.52 32.08 3.89
N LEU A 310 7.30 31.93 3.36
CA LEU A 310 6.62 32.93 2.54
C LEU A 310 5.59 33.75 3.29
N GLY A 311 5.14 33.29 4.47
CA GLY A 311 3.96 33.85 5.12
C GLY A 311 2.68 33.69 4.28
N MET A 312 2.62 32.66 3.42
CA MET A 312 1.53 32.47 2.46
C MET A 312 0.79 31.13 2.65
N ASN A 313 -0.50 31.13 2.33
CA ASN A 313 -1.32 29.94 2.20
C ASN A 313 -1.46 29.54 0.72
N PHE A 314 -1.37 28.24 0.46
CA PHE A 314 -1.62 27.67 -0.85
C PHE A 314 -2.83 26.76 -0.82
N HIS A 315 -3.74 26.96 -1.77
CA HIS A 315 -4.87 26.07 -1.95
C HIS A 315 -4.44 24.78 -2.65
N VAL A 316 -4.97 23.65 -2.19
CA VAL A 316 -4.58 22.32 -2.68
C VAL A 316 -5.79 21.48 -3.07
N GLN A 317 -5.62 20.62 -4.07
CA GLN A 317 -6.70 19.88 -4.71
C GLN A 317 -6.97 18.53 -4.00
N HIS A 318 -7.27 18.51 -2.68
CA HIS A 318 -7.35 17.24 -1.90
C HIS A 318 -8.34 16.20 -2.42
N LYS A 319 -9.36 16.58 -3.18
CA LYS A 319 -10.28 15.59 -3.77
C LYS A 319 -9.61 14.77 -4.88
N LYS A 320 -8.62 15.36 -5.57
CA LYS A 320 -7.86 14.73 -6.68
C LYS A 320 -6.52 14.17 -6.20
N THR A 321 -5.85 14.91 -5.33
CA THR A 321 -4.54 14.53 -4.79
C THR A 321 -4.66 13.31 -3.89
N LYS A 322 -3.83 12.30 -4.17
CA LYS A 322 -3.63 11.13 -3.30
C LYS A 322 -2.17 11.07 -2.88
N ILE A 323 -1.92 10.87 -1.59
CA ILE A 323 -0.57 10.79 -1.04
C ILE A 323 -0.30 9.38 -0.55
N PHE A 324 0.81 8.82 -1.03
CA PHE A 324 1.32 7.51 -0.66
C PHE A 324 2.67 7.70 0.04
N GLY A 325 2.82 7.15 1.24
CA GLY A 325 4.11 6.98 1.88
C GLY A 325 4.61 5.55 1.65
N CYS A 326 5.88 5.38 1.29
CA CYS A 326 6.51 4.07 1.21
C CYS A 326 7.65 4.00 2.22
N GLN A 327 7.71 2.93 3.00
CA GLN A 327 8.83 2.70 3.90
C GLN A 327 9.18 1.21 4.01
N ASN A 328 10.43 0.95 4.39
CA ASN A 328 10.85 -0.38 4.82
C ASN A 328 10.76 -0.44 6.35
N PRO A 329 10.50 -1.62 6.94
CA PRO A 329 10.47 -1.79 8.40
C PRO A 329 11.73 -1.23 9.08
N TYR A 330 11.56 -0.44 10.13
CA TYR A 330 12.67 0.25 10.82
C TYR A 330 13.73 -0.72 11.40
N ARG A 331 13.36 -1.98 11.65
CA ARG A 331 14.28 -3.02 12.16
C ARG A 331 15.31 -3.49 11.13
N GLN A 332 15.15 -3.14 9.85
CA GLN A 332 16.05 -3.56 8.77
C GLN A 332 17.29 -2.68 8.62
N GLY A 333 17.59 -1.82 9.60
CA GLY A 333 18.80 -0.99 9.62
C GLY A 333 18.82 0.12 8.56
N GLY A 334 20.00 0.69 8.32
CA GLY A 334 20.21 1.73 7.30
C GLY A 334 19.79 3.15 7.72
N GLY A 335 19.89 3.49 9.01
CA GLY A 335 19.53 4.83 9.52
C GLY A 335 18.02 5.08 9.69
N ARG A 336 17.19 4.07 9.39
CA ARG A 336 15.73 4.14 9.48
C ARG A 336 15.24 4.33 10.92
N LYS A 337 14.35 5.29 11.11
CA LYS A 337 13.79 5.65 12.42
C LYS A 337 12.33 5.18 12.52
N GLY A 338 11.85 4.98 13.75
CA GLY A 338 10.42 4.77 13.98
C GLY A 338 9.66 6.07 13.74
N LEU A 339 8.59 6.03 12.94
CA LEU A 339 7.71 7.21 12.78
C LEU A 339 6.91 7.46 14.06
N PRO A 340 6.68 8.73 14.45
CA PRO A 340 5.84 9.06 15.60
C PRO A 340 4.43 8.48 15.46
N LYS A 341 3.84 7.97 16.56
CA LYS A 341 2.48 7.40 16.54
C LYS A 341 1.44 8.40 16.03
N SER A 342 1.56 9.67 16.41
CA SER A 342 0.68 10.75 15.94
C SER A 342 0.73 10.95 14.42
N PHE A 343 1.89 10.70 13.81
CA PHE A 343 2.09 10.76 12.36
C PHE A 343 1.50 9.53 11.68
N LEU A 344 1.80 8.32 12.20
CA LEU A 344 1.22 7.06 11.70
C LEU A 344 -0.33 7.07 11.73
N ASN A 345 -0.93 7.63 12.78
CA ASN A 345 -2.39 7.73 12.92
C ASN A 345 -3.05 8.62 11.83
N ARG A 346 -2.27 9.35 11.02
CA ARG A 346 -2.78 10.12 9.86
C ARG A 346 -2.86 9.28 8.60
N PHE A 347 -2.23 8.12 8.57
CA PHE A 347 -2.24 7.23 7.43
C PHE A 347 -3.23 6.07 7.62
N THR A 348 -3.72 5.55 6.49
CA THR A 348 -4.16 4.16 6.40
C THR A 348 -2.93 3.30 6.15
N GLN A 349 -2.69 2.28 6.97
CA GLN A 349 -1.51 1.42 6.83
C GLN A 349 -1.84 0.17 6.01
N VAL A 350 -1.02 -0.12 5.01
CA VAL A 350 -1.14 -1.31 4.16
C VAL A 350 0.20 -2.02 4.11
N TYR A 351 0.26 -3.23 4.65
CA TYR A 351 1.44 -4.08 4.52
C TYR A 351 1.49 -4.72 3.13
N VAL A 352 2.54 -4.49 2.35
CA VAL A 352 2.71 -5.08 1.03
C VAL A 352 3.40 -6.44 1.16
N ASP A 353 2.67 -7.49 0.81
CA ASP A 353 3.19 -8.86 0.90
C ASP A 353 4.28 -9.11 -0.15
N PRO A 354 5.33 -9.87 0.18
CA PRO A 354 6.36 -10.26 -0.77
C PRO A 354 5.78 -11.15 -1.87
N LEU A 355 6.34 -11.02 -3.09
CA LEU A 355 5.91 -11.79 -4.26
C LEU A 355 6.21 -13.28 -4.08
N SER A 356 5.29 -14.14 -4.54
CA SER A 356 5.55 -15.59 -4.60
C SER A 356 6.55 -15.92 -5.71
N ALA A 357 7.08 -17.15 -5.71
CA ALA A 357 7.89 -17.66 -6.81
C ALA A 357 7.11 -17.60 -8.14
N GLU A 358 5.84 -18.00 -8.13
CA GLU A 358 4.97 -17.98 -9.30
C GLU A 358 4.76 -16.55 -9.81
N ASP A 359 4.61 -15.58 -8.91
CA ASP A 359 4.51 -14.16 -9.29
C ASP A 359 5.80 -13.66 -9.94
N MET A 360 6.96 -13.98 -9.36
CA MET A 360 8.25 -13.58 -9.90
C MET A 360 8.50 -14.20 -11.28
N GLU A 361 8.13 -15.47 -11.48
CA GLU A 361 8.18 -16.14 -12.77
C GLU A 361 7.22 -15.49 -13.77
N PHE A 362 5.97 -15.25 -13.39
CA PHE A 362 4.98 -14.61 -14.25
C PHE A 362 5.44 -13.22 -14.71
N ILE A 363 5.93 -12.40 -13.78
CA ILE A 363 6.44 -11.06 -14.09
C ILE A 363 7.69 -11.15 -14.96
N GLY A 364 8.63 -12.03 -14.64
CA GLY A 364 9.84 -12.25 -15.42
C GLY A 364 9.53 -12.66 -16.86
N ASN A 365 8.65 -13.65 -17.04
CA ASN A 365 8.22 -14.15 -18.35
C ASN A 365 7.52 -13.07 -19.17
N THR A 366 6.77 -12.18 -18.52
CA THR A 366 6.04 -11.09 -19.19
C THR A 366 6.98 -9.98 -19.65
N LEU A 367 7.95 -9.59 -18.81
CA LEU A 367 8.87 -8.49 -19.09
C LEU A 367 10.04 -8.90 -19.99
N PHE A 368 10.44 -10.17 -19.95
CA PHE A 368 11.58 -10.70 -20.71
C PHE A 368 11.17 -11.89 -21.60
N PRO A 369 10.23 -11.70 -22.55
CA PRO A 369 9.69 -12.79 -23.37
C PRO A 369 10.73 -13.44 -24.30
N ALA A 370 11.89 -12.80 -24.51
CA ALA A 370 12.98 -13.35 -25.28
C ALA A 370 13.74 -14.47 -24.54
N ILE A 371 13.67 -14.51 -23.20
CA ILE A 371 14.34 -15.53 -22.38
C ILE A 371 13.37 -16.71 -22.18
N ASP A 372 13.88 -17.93 -22.31
CA ASP A 372 13.06 -19.13 -22.14
C ASP A 372 12.48 -19.22 -20.71
N LYS A 373 11.21 -19.64 -20.61
CA LYS A 373 10.50 -19.72 -19.33
C LYS A 373 11.19 -20.64 -18.32
N THR A 374 11.84 -21.71 -18.79
CA THR A 374 12.57 -22.64 -17.90
C THR A 374 13.83 -22.00 -17.31
N ILE A 375 14.45 -21.07 -18.03
CA ILE A 375 15.60 -20.31 -17.55
C ILE A 375 15.14 -19.34 -16.46
N ILE A 376 14.05 -18.61 -16.69
CA ILE A 376 13.47 -17.69 -15.71
C ILE A 376 13.08 -18.45 -14.43
N ALA A 377 12.40 -19.60 -14.54
CA ALA A 377 12.06 -20.43 -13.39
C ALA A 377 13.30 -20.86 -12.58
N LYS A 378 14.38 -21.28 -13.25
CA LYS A 378 15.65 -21.61 -12.58
C LYS A 378 16.29 -20.41 -11.88
N MET A 379 16.24 -19.23 -12.51
CA MET A 379 16.76 -17.99 -11.92
C MET A 379 15.97 -17.58 -10.67
N VAL A 380 14.63 -17.69 -10.72
CA VAL A 380 13.75 -17.42 -9.58
C VAL A 380 14.03 -18.42 -8.44
N ALA A 381 14.11 -19.72 -8.76
CA ALA A 381 14.43 -20.75 -7.77
C ALA A 381 15.79 -20.49 -7.10
N PHE A 382 16.80 -20.07 -7.87
CA PHE A 382 18.11 -19.70 -7.34
C PHE A 382 18.05 -18.49 -6.42
N ASN A 383 17.36 -17.41 -6.83
CA ASN A 383 17.20 -16.20 -6.02
C ASN A 383 16.53 -16.51 -4.67
N ASN A 384 15.45 -17.29 -4.69
CA ASN A 384 14.70 -17.64 -3.48
C ASN A 384 15.52 -18.54 -2.55
N LYS A 385 16.28 -19.48 -3.11
CA LYS A 385 17.17 -20.33 -2.32
C LYS A 385 18.28 -19.53 -1.64
N ILE A 386 18.90 -18.58 -2.34
CA ILE A 386 19.91 -17.71 -1.72
C ILE A 386 19.30 -16.86 -0.61
N ASP A 387 18.12 -16.28 -0.84
CA ASP A 387 17.41 -15.50 0.18
C ASP A 387 17.13 -16.35 1.44
N GLU A 388 16.61 -17.55 1.26
CA GLU A 388 16.34 -18.48 2.37
C GLU A 388 17.62 -18.83 3.14
N GLU A 389 18.68 -19.24 2.46
CA GLU A 389 19.92 -19.68 3.13
C GLU A 389 20.65 -18.52 3.85
N VAL A 390 20.67 -17.33 3.26
CA VAL A 390 21.44 -16.18 3.77
C VAL A 390 20.64 -15.37 4.78
N MET A 391 19.38 -15.05 4.47
CA MET A 391 18.56 -14.11 5.24
C MET A 391 17.73 -14.81 6.31
N THR A 392 17.19 -15.99 6.01
CA THR A 392 16.31 -16.73 6.94
C THR A 392 17.10 -17.70 7.81
N GLU A 393 17.80 -18.65 7.20
CA GLU A 393 18.53 -19.71 7.90
C GLU A 393 19.90 -19.24 8.43
N LYS A 394 20.42 -18.13 7.90
CA LYS A 394 21.72 -17.53 8.27
C LYS A 394 22.89 -18.52 8.17
N LYS A 395 22.85 -19.42 7.18
CA LYS A 395 23.88 -20.44 6.97
C LYS A 395 25.24 -19.83 6.61
N TRP A 396 25.24 -18.75 5.82
CA TRP A 396 26.43 -18.06 5.35
C TRP A 396 26.11 -16.57 5.10
N GLY A 397 27.09 -15.78 4.61
CA GLY A 397 26.88 -14.39 4.22
C GLY A 397 26.69 -13.42 5.40
N GLN A 398 27.01 -13.77 6.64
CA GLN A 398 26.70 -12.89 7.79
C GLN A 398 27.54 -11.60 7.83
N LYS A 399 28.71 -11.59 7.18
CA LYS A 399 29.59 -10.42 7.12
C LYS A 399 29.17 -9.49 6.00
N GLY A 400 28.64 -8.33 6.37
CA GLY A 400 28.35 -7.24 5.43
C GLY A 400 26.91 -7.11 4.97
N GLY A 401 26.01 -7.90 5.54
CA GLY A 401 24.57 -7.70 5.39
C GLY A 401 24.04 -6.50 6.19
N PRO A 402 22.70 -6.33 6.27
CA PRO A 402 21.70 -7.22 5.66
C PRO A 402 21.78 -7.23 4.13
N TRP A 403 21.56 -8.40 3.52
CA TRP A 403 21.46 -8.54 2.07
C TRP A 403 20.01 -8.37 1.64
N GLU A 404 19.80 -8.13 0.36
CA GLU A 404 18.48 -8.06 -0.22
C GLU A 404 18.55 -8.79 -1.55
N PHE A 405 17.78 -9.87 -1.69
CA PHE A 405 17.65 -10.66 -2.91
C PHE A 405 16.22 -10.55 -3.39
N ASN A 406 16.00 -9.81 -4.47
CA ASN A 406 14.64 -9.49 -4.91
C ASN A 406 14.55 -9.40 -6.43
N LEU A 407 13.35 -9.09 -6.92
CA LEU A 407 13.05 -9.02 -8.34
C LEU A 407 13.93 -8.03 -9.11
N ARG A 408 14.53 -7.02 -8.45
CA ARG A 408 15.52 -6.12 -9.07
C ARG A 408 16.78 -6.86 -9.49
N ASP A 409 17.24 -7.81 -8.67
CA ASP A 409 18.42 -8.63 -8.98
C ASP A 409 18.13 -9.54 -10.18
N LEU A 410 16.94 -10.16 -10.20
CA LEU A 410 16.46 -10.94 -11.34
C LEU A 410 16.38 -10.10 -12.62
N PHE A 411 15.82 -8.89 -12.55
CA PHE A 411 15.73 -8.00 -13.72
C PHE A 411 17.10 -7.60 -14.24
N ARG A 412 18.03 -7.26 -13.35
CA ARG A 412 19.41 -6.96 -13.73
C ARG A 412 20.08 -8.18 -14.38
N TRP A 413 19.86 -9.38 -13.84
CA TRP A 413 20.39 -10.63 -14.39
C TRP A 413 19.85 -10.89 -15.80
N CYS A 414 18.53 -10.76 -16.01
CA CYS A 414 17.91 -10.86 -17.34
C CYS A 414 18.47 -9.82 -18.31
N GLN A 415 18.58 -8.55 -17.88
CA GLN A 415 19.11 -7.47 -18.72
C GLN A 415 20.55 -7.71 -19.15
N LEU A 416 21.41 -8.16 -18.24
CA LEU A 416 22.80 -8.50 -18.58
C LEU A 416 22.87 -9.61 -19.63
N MET A 417 22.06 -10.66 -19.47
CA MET A 417 22.00 -11.74 -20.45
C MET A 417 21.53 -11.26 -21.83
N LEU A 418 20.51 -10.40 -21.89
CA LEU A 418 20.01 -9.86 -23.15
C LEU A 418 21.01 -8.94 -23.87
N VAL A 419 21.90 -8.27 -23.11
CA VAL A 419 22.90 -7.36 -23.66
C VAL A 419 24.16 -8.09 -24.11
N ASP A 420 24.64 -9.07 -23.33
CA ASP A 420 25.94 -9.72 -23.56
C ASP A 420 25.86 -10.98 -24.44
N GLN A 421 24.67 -11.59 -24.55
CA GLN A 421 24.52 -12.90 -25.17
C GLN A 421 23.63 -12.85 -26.43
N SER A 422 23.91 -13.76 -27.36
CA SER A 422 23.13 -13.88 -28.60
C SER A 422 21.70 -14.39 -28.33
N PRO A 423 20.69 -13.85 -29.02
CA PRO A 423 19.31 -14.31 -28.88
C PRO A 423 19.15 -15.81 -29.06
N GLY A 424 18.48 -16.47 -28.11
CA GLY A 424 18.23 -17.92 -28.13
C GLY A 424 19.36 -18.78 -27.55
N CYS A 425 20.52 -18.19 -27.23
CA CYS A 425 21.65 -18.88 -26.60
C CYS A 425 21.92 -18.35 -25.19
N TYR A 426 20.86 -18.18 -24.40
CA TYR A 426 20.95 -17.60 -23.07
C TYR A 426 21.45 -18.60 -22.02
N ASN A 427 22.55 -18.25 -21.34
CA ASN A 427 23.12 -18.99 -20.23
C ASN A 427 23.12 -18.12 -18.96
N PRO A 428 22.24 -18.40 -17.97
CA PRO A 428 22.19 -17.62 -16.74
C PRO A 428 23.48 -17.74 -15.90
N GLY A 429 24.22 -18.85 -16.03
CA GLY A 429 25.43 -19.11 -15.24
C GLY A 429 26.59 -18.13 -15.50
N GLN A 430 26.64 -17.46 -16.64
CA GLN A 430 27.73 -16.54 -16.97
C GLN A 430 27.72 -15.25 -16.12
N HIS A 431 26.54 -14.79 -15.70
CA HIS A 431 26.41 -13.53 -14.94
C HIS A 431 26.04 -13.72 -13.47
N VAL A 432 25.72 -14.94 -13.03
CA VAL A 432 25.29 -15.19 -11.64
C VAL A 432 26.32 -14.73 -10.61
N PHE A 433 27.60 -14.98 -10.87
CA PHE A 433 28.68 -14.58 -9.97
C PHE A 433 28.81 -13.05 -9.89
N LEU A 434 28.61 -12.34 -11.01
CA LEU A 434 28.62 -10.88 -11.03
C LEU A 434 27.44 -10.28 -10.26
N VAL A 435 26.25 -10.87 -10.38
CA VAL A 435 25.02 -10.36 -9.76
C VAL A 435 24.97 -10.68 -8.26
N TYR A 436 25.35 -11.90 -7.86
CA TYR A 436 25.23 -12.37 -6.47
C TYR A 436 26.60 -12.53 -5.79
N GLY A 437 27.54 -13.22 -6.43
CA GLY A 437 28.84 -13.55 -5.85
C GLY A 437 29.68 -12.33 -5.45
N GLU A 438 29.89 -11.38 -6.37
CA GLU A 438 30.73 -10.20 -6.12
C GLU A 438 30.19 -9.28 -5.01
N ARG A 439 28.89 -9.37 -4.69
CA ARG A 439 28.30 -8.65 -3.55
C ARG A 439 28.84 -9.18 -2.23
N MET A 440 29.13 -10.48 -2.14
CA MET A 440 29.55 -11.14 -0.90
C MET A 440 30.92 -10.61 -0.44
N ARG A 441 31.04 -10.30 0.86
CA ARG A 441 32.25 -9.64 1.39
C ARG A 441 33.43 -10.58 1.58
N THR A 442 33.19 -11.84 1.94
CA THR A 442 34.27 -12.80 2.20
C THR A 442 34.51 -13.69 0.99
N LYS A 443 35.72 -14.26 0.88
CA LYS A 443 36.01 -15.24 -0.18
C LYS A 443 35.26 -16.56 0.03
N GLU A 444 35.04 -16.94 1.29
CA GLU A 444 34.31 -18.15 1.68
C GLU A 444 32.84 -18.06 1.26
N ASP A 445 32.20 -16.91 1.43
CA ASP A 445 30.81 -16.69 0.99
C ASP A 445 30.68 -16.57 -0.55
N ARG A 446 31.79 -16.34 -1.27
CA ARG A 446 31.82 -16.23 -2.74
C ARG A 446 31.99 -17.58 -3.43
N SER A 447 32.74 -18.49 -2.81
CA SER A 447 33.07 -19.82 -3.33
C SER A 447 31.92 -20.78 -3.09
#